data_AF-A0AAU7CU72-F1
#
_entry.id   AF-A0AAU7CU72-F1
#
_cell.length_a   1.000
_cell.length_b   1.000
_cell.length_c   1.000
_cell.angle_alpha   90.00
_cell.angle_beta   90.00
_cell.angle_gamma   90.00
#
_symmetry.space_group_name_H-M   'P 1'
#
loop_
_entity.id
_entity.type
_entity.pdbx_description
1 polymer ?
#
loop_
_entity_poly.entity_id
_entity_poly.type
_entity_poly.pdbx_seq_one_letter_code
_entity_poly.pdbx_strand_id
1 'polypeptide(L)'
;MMTTPYKTLDVLDTKIQLVRLTTRQIHENYTGQEDDAEQTDTLLGVLHQYEHALLREQLKLSTSFENIRWIKEAIRNAGCLLVDLGQDEPDLMRDWVHGAPPINLAYAVANLLSRIILELSGIVWVFEQNYPEMKEEFDAERRYHAKLIQDAEDA
;
A
#
# COMPACT_ATOMS: atom_id res chain seq x y z
N MET A 1 -42.92 5.42 -15.17
CA MET A 1 -41.84 5.44 -14.16
C MET A 1 -40.60 4.82 -14.78
N MET A 2 -39.57 5.62 -15.06
CA MET A 2 -38.28 5.07 -15.47
C MET A 2 -37.54 4.67 -14.20
N THR A 3 -37.34 3.37 -14.00
CA THR A 3 -36.43 2.85 -12.99
C THR A 3 -35.02 3.10 -13.49
N THR A 4 -34.33 4.09 -12.94
CA THR A 4 -32.90 4.27 -13.14
C THR A 4 -32.21 2.99 -12.69
N PRO A 5 -31.46 2.28 -13.55
CA PRO A 5 -30.73 1.11 -13.11
C PRO A 5 -29.69 1.57 -12.09
N TYR A 6 -29.70 0.97 -10.89
CA TYR A 6 -28.61 1.10 -9.94
C TYR A 6 -27.34 0.68 -10.69
N LYS A 7 -26.47 1.66 -10.97
CA LYS A 7 -25.16 1.39 -11.55
C LYS A 7 -24.39 0.65 -10.45
N THR A 8 -24.22 -0.66 -10.60
CA THR A 8 -23.32 -1.43 -9.74
C THR A 8 -21.97 -0.74 -9.84
N LEU A 9 -21.53 -0.07 -8.77
CA LEU A 9 -20.18 0.47 -8.75
C LEU A 9 -19.24 -0.72 -8.92
N ASP A 10 -18.39 -0.64 -9.94
CA ASP A 10 -17.30 -1.59 -10.09
C ASP A 10 -16.46 -1.55 -8.81
N VAL A 11 -16.06 -2.73 -8.30
CA VAL A 11 -15.27 -2.84 -7.07
C VAL A 11 -14.00 -1.98 -7.20
N LEU A 12 -13.44 -1.91 -8.40
CA LEU A 12 -12.27 -1.10 -8.70
C LEU A 12 -12.56 0.41 -8.62
N ASP A 13 -13.71 0.87 -9.14
CA ASP A 13 -14.15 2.26 -9.01
C ASP A 13 -14.31 2.67 -7.54
N THR A 14 -14.90 1.79 -6.72
CA THR A 14 -15.05 2.03 -5.28
C THR A 14 -13.69 2.15 -4.59
N LYS A 15 -12.73 1.26 -4.90
CA LYS A 15 -11.38 1.35 -4.34
C LYS A 15 -10.69 2.67 -4.70
N ILE A 16 -10.72 3.06 -5.98
CA ILE A 16 -10.10 4.31 -6.44
C ILE A 16 -10.73 5.51 -5.73
N GLN A 17 -12.06 5.55 -5.60
CA GLN A 17 -12.75 6.63 -4.90
C GLN A 17 -12.40 6.67 -3.41
N LEU A 18 -12.30 5.53 -2.75
CA LEU A 18 -11.89 5.44 -1.35
C LEU A 18 -10.48 5.97 -1.14
N VAL A 19 -9.50 5.53 -1.96
CA VAL A 19 -8.12 6.01 -1.88
C VAL A 19 -8.06 7.53 -2.05
N ARG A 20 -8.74 8.08 -3.07
CA ARG A 20 -8.81 9.53 -3.30
C ARG A 20 -9.41 10.28 -2.12
N LEU A 21 -10.46 9.75 -1.53
CA LEU A 21 -11.11 10.36 -0.37
C LEU A 21 -10.17 10.37 0.84
N THR A 22 -9.52 9.24 1.12
CA THR A 22 -8.54 9.12 2.21
C THR A 22 -7.37 10.07 2.02
N THR A 23 -6.75 10.10 0.83
CA THR A 23 -5.66 11.02 0.50
C THR A 23 -6.06 12.48 0.70
N ARG A 24 -7.27 12.86 0.27
CA ARG A 24 -7.80 14.21 0.46
C ARG A 24 -7.99 14.54 1.94
N GLN A 25 -8.58 13.62 2.71
CA GLN A 25 -8.79 13.80 4.14
C GLN A 25 -7.48 13.97 4.89
N ILE A 26 -6.44 13.22 4.52
CA ILE A 26 -5.10 13.40 5.11
C ILE A 26 -4.56 14.79 4.75
N HIS A 27 -4.57 15.18 3.48
CA HIS A 27 -4.11 16.52 3.09
C HIS A 27 -4.86 17.67 3.77
N GLU A 28 -6.20 17.57 3.91
CA GLU A 28 -7.02 18.63 4.52
C GLU A 28 -6.77 18.78 6.02
N ASN A 29 -6.41 17.68 6.71
CA ASN A 29 -6.23 17.68 8.16
C ASN A 29 -4.77 17.83 8.61
N TYR A 30 -3.79 17.66 7.71
CA TYR A 30 -2.36 17.57 8.07
C TYR A 30 -1.48 18.73 7.58
N THR A 31 -2.06 19.79 6.98
CA THR A 31 -1.26 20.96 6.59
C THR A 31 -0.81 21.75 7.82
N GLY A 32 0.40 21.47 8.33
CA GLY A 32 1.13 22.38 9.23
C GLY A 32 1.67 21.83 10.55
N GLN A 33 1.76 20.50 10.76
CA GLN A 33 2.44 19.92 11.92
C GLN A 33 3.81 19.36 11.49
N GLU A 34 4.90 19.96 11.97
CA GLU A 34 6.28 19.60 11.59
C GLU A 34 6.73 18.25 12.17
N ASP A 35 6.17 17.82 13.30
CA ASP A 35 6.69 16.66 14.05
C ASP A 35 6.41 15.29 13.38
N ASP A 36 5.43 15.20 12.48
CA ASP A 36 4.99 13.93 11.85
C ASP A 36 4.91 14.02 10.31
N ALA A 37 5.57 15.02 9.71
CA ALA A 37 5.49 15.30 8.29
C ALA A 37 6.01 14.12 7.43
N GLU A 38 7.07 13.44 7.88
CA GLU A 38 7.71 12.37 7.11
C GLU A 38 6.86 11.09 7.00
N GLN A 39 6.25 10.63 8.10
CA GLN A 39 5.37 9.47 8.08
C GLN A 39 4.10 9.76 7.26
N THR A 40 3.57 10.97 7.38
CA THR A 40 2.39 11.39 6.62
C THR A 40 2.68 11.48 5.12
N ASP A 41 3.81 12.08 4.73
CA ASP A 41 4.25 12.13 3.34
C ASP A 41 4.50 10.73 2.78
N THR A 42 5.05 9.83 3.59
CA THR A 42 5.25 8.42 3.22
C THR A 42 3.91 7.72 2.99
N LEU A 43 2.93 7.91 3.87
CA LEU A 43 1.58 7.36 3.71
C LEU A 43 0.88 7.90 2.46
N LEU A 44 0.96 9.21 2.23
CA LEU A 44 0.43 9.86 1.03
C LEU A 44 1.10 9.31 -0.25
N GLY A 45 2.41 9.10 -0.21
CA GLY A 45 3.17 8.47 -1.29
C GLY A 45 2.69 7.05 -1.59
N VAL A 46 2.50 6.22 -0.55
CA VAL A 46 1.94 4.86 -0.68
C VAL A 46 0.54 4.89 -1.28
N LEU A 47 -0.34 5.77 -0.81
CA LEU A 47 -1.71 5.90 -1.32
C LEU A 47 -1.73 6.33 -2.78
N HIS A 48 -0.87 7.29 -3.17
CA HIS A 48 -0.77 7.74 -4.55
C HIS A 48 -0.29 6.63 -5.50
N GLN A 49 0.72 5.85 -5.07
CA GLN A 49 1.22 4.73 -5.85
C GLN A 49 0.17 3.60 -5.96
N TYR A 50 -0.58 3.34 -4.89
CA TYR A 50 -1.68 2.39 -4.92
C TYR A 50 -2.83 2.86 -5.84
N GLU A 51 -3.23 4.13 -5.78
CA GLU A 51 -4.19 4.71 -6.74
C GLU A 51 -3.72 4.53 -8.18
N HIS A 52 -2.47 4.85 -8.45
CA HIS A 52 -1.89 4.69 -9.79
C HIS A 52 -1.95 3.23 -10.26
N ALA A 53 -1.63 2.26 -9.39
CA ALA A 53 -1.74 0.84 -9.73
C ALA A 53 -3.20 0.44 -10.07
N LEU A 54 -4.17 0.89 -9.28
CA LEU A 54 -5.60 0.62 -9.52
C LEU A 54 -6.10 1.25 -10.84
N LEU A 55 -5.67 2.48 -11.16
CA LEU A 55 -6.02 3.13 -12.42
C LEU A 55 -5.43 2.38 -13.62
N ARG A 56 -4.21 1.86 -13.50
CA ARG A 56 -3.60 1.03 -14.56
C ARG A 56 -4.38 -0.26 -14.77
N GLU A 57 -4.80 -0.92 -13.69
CA GLU A 57 -5.66 -2.11 -13.77
C GLU A 57 -6.98 -1.79 -14.47
N GLN A 58 -7.61 -0.67 -14.12
CA GLN A 58 -8.87 -0.20 -14.73
C GLN A 58 -8.72 0.03 -16.24
N LEU A 59 -7.60 0.62 -16.64
CA LEU A 59 -7.27 0.92 -18.02
C LEU A 59 -6.62 -0.27 -18.75
N LYS A 60 -6.43 -1.41 -18.08
CA LYS A 60 -5.78 -2.62 -18.61
C LYS A 60 -4.40 -2.36 -19.21
N LEU A 61 -3.64 -1.47 -18.58
CA LEU A 61 -2.30 -1.10 -19.04
C LEU A 61 -1.29 -2.18 -18.64
N SER A 62 -0.39 -2.54 -19.57
CA SER A 62 0.70 -3.47 -19.29
C SER A 62 1.64 -2.93 -18.23
N THR A 63 2.02 -3.73 -17.25
CA THR A 63 3.00 -3.35 -16.24
C THR A 63 4.42 -3.41 -16.82
N SER A 64 5.24 -2.37 -16.58
CA SER A 64 6.66 -2.33 -16.99
C SER A 64 7.58 -2.56 -15.79
N PHE A 65 8.87 -2.82 -16.05
CA PHE A 65 9.88 -2.95 -14.99
C PHE A 65 9.99 -1.73 -14.07
N GLU A 66 9.88 -0.52 -14.63
CA GLU A 66 9.87 0.71 -13.84
C GLU A 66 8.66 0.77 -12.91
N ASN A 67 7.47 0.41 -13.42
CA ASN A 67 6.27 0.31 -12.59
C ASN A 67 6.45 -0.72 -11.46
N ILE A 68 7.10 -1.86 -11.72
CA ILE A 68 7.37 -2.86 -10.69
C ILE A 68 8.30 -2.35 -9.62
N ARG A 69 9.36 -1.62 -10.00
CA ARG A 69 10.25 -1.00 -9.02
C ARG A 69 9.47 -0.07 -8.08
N TRP A 70 8.61 0.78 -8.63
CA TRP A 70 7.76 1.67 -7.82
C TRP A 70 6.80 0.88 -6.93
N ILE A 71 6.11 -0.14 -7.47
CA ILE A 71 5.21 -0.99 -6.69
C ILE A 71 5.94 -1.66 -5.53
N LYS A 72 7.14 -2.20 -5.75
CA LYS A 72 7.98 -2.79 -4.70
C LYS A 72 8.37 -1.77 -3.63
N GLU A 73 8.58 -0.52 -4.01
CA GLU A 73 8.83 0.58 -3.08
C GLU A 73 7.61 0.92 -2.22
N ALA A 74 6.42 1.06 -2.81
CA ALA A 74 5.18 1.25 -2.05
C ALA A 74 4.93 0.11 -1.06
N ILE A 75 5.17 -1.14 -1.45
CA ILE A 75 5.02 -2.30 -0.54
C ILE A 75 5.94 -2.15 0.68
N ARG A 76 7.20 -1.76 0.46
CA ARG A 76 8.16 -1.57 1.55
C ARG A 76 7.74 -0.42 2.48
N ASN A 77 7.43 0.73 1.91
CA ASN A 77 7.02 1.90 2.69
C ASN A 77 5.75 1.62 3.51
N ALA A 78 4.78 0.92 2.91
CA ALA A 78 3.58 0.48 3.62
C ALA A 78 3.92 -0.52 4.74
N GLY A 79 4.90 -1.40 4.53
CA GLY A 79 5.43 -2.32 5.53
C GLY A 79 6.08 -1.61 6.70
N CYS A 80 6.96 -0.63 6.44
CA CYS A 80 7.59 0.17 7.49
C CYS A 80 6.54 0.91 8.32
N LEU A 81 5.62 1.64 7.67
CA LEU A 81 4.53 2.34 8.38
C LEU A 81 3.68 1.40 9.25
N LEU A 82 3.47 0.15 8.82
CA LEU A 82 2.72 -0.83 9.61
C LEU A 82 3.51 -1.31 10.83
N VAL A 83 4.82 -1.48 10.70
CA VAL A 83 5.71 -1.82 11.81
C VAL A 83 5.79 -0.65 12.79
N ASP A 84 6.03 0.56 12.31
CA ASP A 84 6.12 1.78 13.12
C ASP A 84 4.82 1.99 13.90
N LEU A 85 3.66 1.85 13.26
CA LEU A 85 2.36 1.93 13.94
C LEU A 85 2.21 0.91 15.07
N GLY A 86 2.76 -0.31 14.91
CA GLY A 86 2.76 -1.32 15.96
C GLY A 86 3.71 -1.01 17.13
N GLN A 87 4.78 -0.26 16.86
CA GLN A 87 5.78 0.15 17.85
C GLN A 87 5.35 1.43 18.61
N ASP A 88 4.75 2.37 17.90
CA ASP A 88 4.30 3.67 18.43
C ASP A 88 2.99 3.53 19.23
N GLU A 89 2.09 2.65 18.79
CA GLU A 89 0.75 2.46 19.38
C GLU A 89 0.51 1.02 19.88
N PRO A 90 1.38 0.44 20.73
CA PRO A 90 1.34 -0.99 21.07
C PRO A 90 0.09 -1.38 21.86
N ASP A 91 -0.47 -0.47 22.65
CA ASP A 91 -1.71 -0.71 23.39
C ASP A 91 -2.93 -0.71 22.47
N LEU A 92 -2.96 0.15 21.46
CA LEU A 92 -4.03 0.17 20.46
C LEU A 92 -3.93 -1.01 19.50
N MET A 93 -2.73 -1.54 19.28
CA MET A 93 -2.41 -2.59 18.30
C MET A 93 -2.25 -4.00 18.88
N ARG A 94 -2.33 -4.18 20.21
CA ARG A 94 -2.01 -5.43 20.92
C ARG A 94 -2.63 -6.70 20.32
N ASP A 95 -3.92 -6.66 20.00
CA ASP A 95 -4.68 -7.81 19.47
C ASP A 95 -4.91 -7.73 17.96
N TRP A 96 -4.22 -6.80 17.28
CA TRP A 96 -4.42 -6.61 15.85
C TRP A 96 -3.88 -7.80 15.06
N VAL A 97 -4.66 -8.27 14.11
CA VAL A 97 -4.26 -9.25 13.10
C VAL A 97 -4.80 -8.83 11.74
N HIS A 98 -4.19 -9.32 10.67
CA HIS A 98 -4.65 -9.05 9.31
C HIS A 98 -6.16 -9.33 9.15
N GLY A 99 -6.92 -8.32 8.75
CA GLY A 99 -8.37 -8.44 8.52
C GLY A 99 -9.22 -8.39 9.78
N ALA A 100 -8.64 -8.08 10.94
CA ALA A 100 -9.40 -7.83 12.16
C ALA A 100 -10.42 -6.68 11.93
N PRO A 101 -11.66 -6.78 12.45
CA PRO A 101 -12.62 -5.68 12.37
C PRO A 101 -12.03 -4.40 13.00
N PRO A 102 -12.15 -3.22 12.37
CA PRO A 102 -11.58 -2.00 12.91
C PRO A 102 -12.34 -1.56 14.18
N ILE A 103 -11.65 -1.55 15.32
CA ILE A 103 -12.19 -1.09 16.60
C ILE A 103 -11.67 0.31 17.01
N ASN A 104 -10.58 0.75 16.38
CA ASN A 104 -9.95 2.05 16.58
C ASN A 104 -9.29 2.50 15.25
N LEU A 105 -8.75 3.72 15.24
CA LEU A 105 -8.10 4.28 14.04
C LEU A 105 -6.84 3.51 13.65
N ALA A 106 -6.01 3.09 14.63
CA ALA A 106 -4.80 2.31 14.36
C ALA A 106 -5.12 1.01 13.61
N TYR A 107 -6.18 0.28 13.99
CA TYR A 107 -6.65 -0.90 13.28
C TYR A 107 -7.10 -0.57 11.86
N ALA A 108 -7.80 0.54 11.66
CA ALA A 108 -8.26 0.95 10.34
C ALA A 108 -7.08 1.26 9.42
N VAL A 109 -6.07 1.98 9.92
CA VAL A 109 -4.83 2.28 9.19
C VAL A 109 -4.04 1.00 8.91
N ALA A 110 -3.84 0.15 9.90
CA ALA A 110 -3.12 -1.10 9.76
C ALA A 110 -3.78 -2.04 8.73
N ASN A 111 -5.12 -2.13 8.74
CA ASN A 111 -5.87 -2.88 7.73
C ASN A 111 -5.71 -2.29 6.33
N LEU A 112 -5.71 -0.95 6.19
CA LEU A 112 -5.47 -0.28 4.92
C LEU A 112 -4.07 -0.60 4.38
N LEU A 113 -3.03 -0.39 5.19
CA LEU A 113 -1.64 -0.70 4.83
C LEU A 113 -1.47 -2.17 4.45
N SER A 114 -2.00 -3.08 5.27
CA SER A 114 -1.93 -4.52 5.03
C SER A 114 -2.65 -4.92 3.74
N ARG A 115 -3.78 -4.28 3.42
CA ARG A 115 -4.50 -4.51 2.16
C ARG A 115 -3.70 -4.02 0.95
N ILE A 116 -3.09 -2.83 1.04
CA ILE A 116 -2.24 -2.27 -0.02
C ILE A 116 -1.06 -3.22 -0.29
N ILE A 117 -0.36 -3.66 0.77
CA ILE A 117 0.74 -4.63 0.68
C ILE A 117 0.30 -5.89 -0.07
N LEU A 118 -0.83 -6.48 0.32
CA LEU A 118 -1.33 -7.71 -0.28
C LEU A 118 -1.66 -7.55 -1.77
N GLU A 119 -2.39 -6.50 -2.14
CA GLU A 119 -2.81 -6.28 -3.53
C GLU A 119 -1.62 -5.94 -4.44
N LEU A 120 -0.74 -5.04 -3.99
CA LEU A 120 0.47 -4.69 -4.74
C LEU A 120 1.41 -5.89 -4.89
N SER A 121 1.55 -6.72 -3.86
CA SER A 121 2.34 -7.96 -3.93
C SER A 121 1.76 -8.93 -4.97
N GLY A 122 0.43 -8.98 -5.11
CA GLY A 122 -0.23 -9.74 -6.17
C GLY A 122 0.18 -9.27 -7.57
N ILE A 123 0.28 -7.96 -7.79
CA ILE A 123 0.73 -7.39 -9.07
C ILE A 123 2.19 -7.78 -9.37
N VAL A 124 3.08 -7.67 -8.36
CA VAL A 124 4.48 -8.09 -8.50
C VAL A 124 4.57 -9.57 -8.83
N TRP A 125 3.82 -10.41 -8.12
CA TRP A 125 3.82 -11.85 -8.37
C TRP A 125 3.37 -12.18 -9.80
N VAL A 126 2.26 -11.61 -10.28
CA VAL A 126 1.79 -11.81 -11.66
C VAL A 126 2.83 -11.36 -12.67
N PHE A 127 3.49 -10.22 -12.44
CA PHE A 127 4.55 -9.76 -13.33
C PHE A 127 5.73 -10.72 -13.36
N GLU A 128 6.25 -11.16 -12.21
CA GLU A 128 7.39 -12.08 -12.14
C GLU A 128 7.08 -13.44 -12.81
N GLN A 129 5.83 -13.91 -12.76
CA GLN A 129 5.41 -15.13 -13.49
C GLN A 129 5.50 -14.97 -15.03
N ASN A 130 5.40 -13.75 -15.55
CA ASN A 130 5.52 -13.50 -16.99
C ASN A 130 6.98 -13.42 -17.48
N TYR A 131 7.96 -13.36 -16.56
CA TYR A 131 9.39 -13.29 -16.85
C TYR A 131 10.17 -14.34 -16.04
N PRO A 132 9.87 -15.64 -16.19
CA PRO A 132 10.51 -16.70 -15.41
C PRO A 132 12.02 -16.80 -15.62
N GLU A 133 12.53 -16.36 -16.78
CA GLU A 133 13.95 -16.28 -17.09
C GLU A 133 14.71 -15.27 -16.22
N MET A 134 14.01 -14.28 -15.64
CA MET A 134 14.59 -13.25 -14.78
C MET A 134 14.51 -13.57 -13.28
N LYS A 135 14.23 -14.84 -12.94
CA LYS A 135 14.04 -15.27 -11.55
C LYS A 135 15.25 -14.95 -10.67
N GLU A 136 16.47 -15.16 -11.19
CA GLU A 136 17.70 -14.96 -10.42
C GLU A 136 17.89 -13.49 -10.04
N GLU A 137 17.54 -12.58 -10.95
CA GLU A 137 17.57 -11.13 -10.74
C GLU A 137 16.54 -10.70 -9.70
N PHE A 138 15.30 -11.20 -9.79
CA PHE A 138 14.27 -10.93 -8.78
C PHE A 138 14.68 -11.46 -7.40
N ASP A 139 15.28 -12.65 -7.33
CA ASP A 139 15.78 -13.23 -6.09
C ASP A 139 17.00 -12.47 -5.54
N ALA A 140 17.86 -11.94 -6.41
CA ALA A 140 18.98 -11.10 -6.01
C ALA A 140 18.52 -9.77 -5.40
N GLU A 141 17.51 -9.13 -6.01
CA GLU A 141 16.86 -7.93 -5.48
C GLU A 141 16.27 -8.20 -4.09
N ARG A 142 15.51 -9.29 -3.92
CA ARG A 142 14.95 -9.70 -2.63
C ARG A 142 16.04 -9.89 -1.56
N ARG A 143 17.14 -10.58 -1.90
CA ARG A 143 18.27 -10.80 -0.98
C ARG A 143 18.97 -9.49 -0.60
N TYR A 144 19.19 -8.60 -1.56
CA TYR A 144 19.81 -7.30 -1.31
C TYR A 144 18.99 -6.49 -0.29
N HIS A 145 17.67 -6.48 -0.44
CA HIS A 145 16.80 -5.79 0.52
C HIS A 145 16.74 -6.46 1.89
N ALA A 146 16.68 -7.79 1.96
CA ALA A 146 16.74 -8.51 3.24
C ALA A 146 18.04 -8.18 4.00
N LYS A 147 19.16 -8.04 3.27
CA LYS A 147 20.42 -7.63 3.86
C LYS A 147 20.38 -6.20 4.41
N LEU A 148 19.82 -5.24 3.68
CA LEU A 148 19.70 -3.86 4.17
C LEU A 148 18.90 -3.75 5.47
N ILE A 149 17.85 -4.57 5.63
CA ILE A 149 17.07 -4.64 6.87
C ILE A 149 17.94 -5.20 8.01
N GLN A 150 18.61 -6.33 7.78
CA GLN A 150 19.51 -6.92 8.77
C GLN A 150 20.61 -5.95 9.20
N ASP A 151 21.25 -5.27 8.24
CA ASP A 151 22.31 -4.30 8.51
C ASP A 151 21.78 -3.08 9.31
N ALA A 152 20.50 -2.73 9.20
CA ALA A 152 19.87 -1.66 9.97
C ALA A 152 19.46 -2.10 11.40
N GLU A 153 19.09 -3.37 11.59
CA GLU A 153 18.80 -3.95 12.91
C GLU A 153 20.07 -4.16 13.76
N ASP A 154 21.22 -4.39 13.10
CA ASP A 154 22.51 -4.65 13.74
C ASP A 154 23.32 -3.37 14.10
N ALA A 155 22.84 -2.18 13.70
CA ALA A 155 23.54 -0.89 13.85
C ALA A 155 23.14 -0.11 15.12
#